data_AF-A0A1C6FEM4-F1
#
_entry.id   AF-A0A1C6FEM4-F1
#
_cell.length_a   1.000
_cell.length_b   1.000
_cell.length_c   1.000
_cell.angle_alpha   90.00
_cell.angle_beta   90.00
_cell.angle_gamma   90.00
#
_symmetry.space_group_name_H-M   'P 1'
#
loop_
_entity.id
_entity.type
_entity.pdbx_description
1 polymer ?
#
loop_
_entity_poly.entity_id
_entity_poly.type
_entity_poly.pdbx_seq_one_letter_code
_entity_poly.pdbx_strand_id
1 'polypeptide(L)'
;MNTEQFFSKIMDICDWDRAGNDKEILSPLIEYLSCQSDDEIYSFDDIMAELLYGLDTKKNFKTACKYYDHSDDTFLYSRCVALINGADYYKKAQQGKAKDLWTSEFEAILYVPQAAWAKKHDCDQNDYPHLTALCYETGSNTEKWK
;
A
#
# COMPACT_ATOMS: atom_id res chain seq x y z
N MET A 1 14.56 -5.04 4.00
CA MET A 1 14.18 -4.64 2.62
C MET A 1 14.37 -3.13 2.37
N ASN A 2 14.52 -2.69 1.11
CA ASN A 2 14.50 -1.27 0.70
C ASN A 2 13.33 -0.95 -0.27
N THR A 3 13.08 0.32 -0.59
CA THR A 3 11.96 0.76 -1.45
C THR A 3 11.97 0.14 -2.85
N GLU A 4 13.14 -0.03 -3.47
CA GLU A 4 13.23 -0.64 -4.80
C GLU A 4 12.83 -2.12 -4.77
N GLN A 5 13.30 -2.83 -3.75
CA GLN A 5 12.94 -4.23 -3.50
C GLN A 5 11.44 -4.36 -3.20
N PHE A 6 10.83 -3.44 -2.46
CA PHE A 6 9.39 -3.42 -2.20
C PHE A 6 8.59 -3.40 -3.51
N PHE A 7 8.91 -2.47 -4.41
CA PHE A 7 8.22 -2.37 -5.69
C PHE A 7 8.48 -3.57 -6.60
N SER A 8 9.73 -4.05 -6.69
CA SER A 8 10.05 -5.26 -7.48
C SER A 8 9.27 -6.47 -6.98
N LYS A 9 9.19 -6.72 -5.66
CA LYS A 9 8.40 -7.83 -5.12
C LYS A 9 6.93 -7.75 -5.52
N ILE A 10 6.30 -6.58 -5.41
CA ILE A 10 4.89 -6.44 -5.81
C ILE A 10 4.71 -6.70 -7.31
N MET A 11 5.58 -6.12 -8.15
CA MET A 11 5.44 -6.25 -9.60
C MET A 11 5.74 -7.66 -10.10
N ASP A 12 6.72 -8.34 -9.50
CA ASP A 12 7.23 -9.63 -9.97
C ASP A 12 6.47 -10.83 -9.39
N ILE A 13 5.84 -10.68 -8.22
CA ILE A 13 5.22 -11.81 -7.49
C ILE A 13 3.69 -11.79 -7.62
N CYS A 14 3.04 -10.63 -7.66
CA CYS A 14 1.58 -10.57 -7.76
C CYS A 14 1.07 -11.19 -9.07
N ASP A 15 -0.05 -11.92 -9.00
CA ASP A 15 -0.66 -12.59 -10.16
C ASP A 15 -1.61 -11.64 -10.89
N TRP A 16 -1.05 -10.80 -11.76
CA TRP A 16 -1.79 -9.80 -12.53
C TRP A 16 -2.77 -10.39 -13.56
N ASP A 17 -2.65 -11.68 -13.91
CA ASP A 17 -3.62 -12.38 -14.76
C ASP A 17 -4.98 -12.57 -14.03
N ARG A 18 -5.02 -12.32 -12.72
CA ARG A 18 -6.22 -12.35 -11.86
C ARG A 18 -6.84 -10.98 -11.62
N ALA A 19 -6.53 -9.99 -12.46
CA ALA A 19 -7.11 -8.66 -12.38
C ALA A 19 -8.64 -8.69 -12.22
N GLY A 20 -9.14 -7.96 -11.22
CA GLY A 20 -10.54 -7.98 -10.80
C GLY A 20 -10.81 -8.82 -9.54
N ASN A 21 -9.81 -9.53 -9.03
CA ASN A 21 -9.85 -10.18 -7.73
C ASN A 21 -8.56 -9.92 -6.95
N ASP A 22 -8.54 -8.85 -6.14
CA ASP A 22 -7.37 -8.39 -5.40
C ASP A 22 -6.77 -9.48 -4.48
N LYS A 23 -7.61 -10.35 -3.92
CA LYS A 23 -7.16 -11.48 -3.09
C LYS A 23 -6.36 -12.49 -3.90
N GLU A 24 -6.81 -12.82 -5.11
CA GLU A 24 -6.08 -13.71 -6.01
C GLU A 24 -4.78 -13.08 -6.50
N ILE A 25 -4.78 -11.78 -6.82
CA ILE A 25 -3.58 -11.03 -7.22
C ILE A 25 -2.51 -11.08 -6.11
N LEU A 26 -2.90 -10.86 -4.85
CA LEU A 26 -1.99 -10.75 -3.71
C LEU A 26 -1.59 -12.09 -3.09
N SER A 27 -2.32 -13.17 -3.37
CA SER A 27 -2.08 -14.48 -2.76
C SER A 27 -0.61 -14.94 -2.88
N PRO A 28 0.05 -14.87 -4.05
CA PRO A 28 1.45 -15.27 -4.16
C PRO A 28 2.41 -14.39 -3.34
N LEU A 29 2.10 -13.09 -3.19
CA LEU A 29 2.92 -12.18 -2.38
C LEU A 29 2.81 -12.52 -0.89
N ILE A 30 1.61 -12.84 -0.42
CA ILE A 30 1.38 -13.31 0.95
C ILE A 30 2.12 -14.63 1.22
N GLU A 31 2.03 -15.59 0.31
CA GLU A 31 2.78 -16.86 0.38
C GLU A 31 4.29 -16.61 0.46
N TYR A 32 4.82 -15.76 -0.42
CA TYR A 32 6.23 -15.39 -0.43
C TYR A 32 6.69 -14.76 0.88
N LEU A 33 5.96 -13.77 1.39
CA LEU A 33 6.29 -13.06 2.62
C LEU A 33 6.19 -13.97 3.85
N SER A 34 5.24 -14.91 3.88
CA SER A 34 5.11 -15.87 4.99
C SER A 34 6.34 -16.79 5.14
N CYS A 35 7.09 -16.97 4.05
CA CYS A 35 8.35 -17.71 4.04
C CYS A 35 9.57 -16.88 4.50
N GLN A 36 9.43 -15.56 4.69
CA GLN A 36 10.52 -14.68 5.12
C GLN A 36 10.62 -14.60 6.65
N SER A 37 11.64 -13.90 7.17
CA SER A 37 11.72 -13.56 8.60
C SER A 37 10.67 -12.52 8.98
N ASP A 38 10.31 -12.47 10.27
CA ASP A 38 9.39 -11.45 10.80
C ASP A 38 9.90 -10.04 10.49
N ASP A 39 11.20 -9.78 10.67
CA ASP A 39 11.84 -8.49 10.33
C ASP A 39 11.66 -8.08 8.85
N GLU A 40 11.58 -9.04 7.93
CA GLU A 40 11.36 -8.73 6.50
C GLU A 40 9.88 -8.41 6.22
N ILE A 41 8.95 -9.05 6.95
CA ILE A 41 7.52 -8.70 6.90
C ILE A 41 7.32 -7.29 7.49
N TYR A 42 7.93 -7.01 8.64
CA TYR A 42 7.86 -5.68 9.28
C TYR A 42 8.50 -4.60 8.41
N SER A 43 9.64 -4.89 7.78
CA SER A 43 10.25 -3.98 6.82
C SER A 43 9.34 -3.70 5.60
N PHE A 44 8.57 -4.68 5.14
CA PHE A 44 7.60 -4.48 4.06
C PHE A 44 6.52 -3.47 4.48
N ASP A 45 5.98 -3.68 5.69
CA ASP A 45 4.94 -2.85 6.30
C ASP A 45 5.41 -1.40 6.52
N ASP A 46 6.61 -1.23 7.08
CA ASP A 46 7.21 0.09 7.31
C ASP A 46 7.39 0.87 6.00
N ILE A 47 7.90 0.21 4.94
CA ILE A 47 8.07 0.84 3.63
C ILE A 47 6.72 1.19 3.01
N MET A 48 5.73 0.31 3.12
CA MET A 48 4.36 0.58 2.65
C MET A 48 3.81 1.83 3.34
N ALA A 49 3.91 1.91 4.68
CA ALA A 49 3.46 3.04 5.46
C ALA A 49 4.18 4.34 5.08
N GLU A 50 5.51 4.32 4.92
CA GLU A 50 6.31 5.46 4.47
C GLU A 50 5.85 5.98 3.09
N LEU A 51 5.60 5.08 2.14
CA LEU A 51 5.18 5.45 0.79
C LEU A 51 3.75 6.03 0.78
N LEU A 52 2.81 5.42 1.51
CA LEU A 52 1.45 5.95 1.63
C LEU A 52 1.43 7.31 2.33
N TYR A 53 2.19 7.45 3.42
CA TYR A 53 2.38 8.72 4.13
C TYR A 53 2.98 9.79 3.23
N GLY A 54 3.90 9.42 2.32
CA GLY A 54 4.49 10.31 1.33
C GLY A 54 3.49 10.88 0.31
N LEU A 55 2.40 10.17 0.04
CA LEU A 55 1.31 10.63 -0.83
C LEU A 55 0.18 11.33 -0.06
N ASP A 56 0.15 11.22 1.27
CA ASP A 56 -0.82 11.88 2.15
C ASP A 56 -0.58 13.40 2.19
N THR A 57 -1.19 14.13 1.27
CA THR A 57 -1.04 15.59 1.23
C THR A 57 -2.37 16.24 0.91
N LYS A 58 -2.64 17.41 1.50
CA LYS A 58 -3.82 18.23 1.20
C LYS A 58 -3.91 18.60 -0.29
N LYS A 59 -2.76 18.74 -0.96
CA LYS A 59 -2.70 18.99 -2.42
C LYS A 59 -3.22 17.78 -3.21
N ASN A 60 -2.80 16.58 -2.86
CA ASN A 60 -3.27 15.35 -3.50
C ASN A 60 -4.75 15.13 -3.18
N PHE A 61 -5.16 15.27 -1.92
CA PHE A 61 -6.57 15.16 -1.52
C PHE A 61 -7.48 16.11 -2.32
N LYS A 62 -7.14 17.41 -2.38
CA LYS A 62 -7.85 18.39 -3.21
C LYS A 62 -7.84 18.08 -4.71
N THR A 63 -6.84 17.36 -5.18
CA THR A 63 -6.75 16.94 -6.59
C THR A 63 -7.66 15.75 -6.82
N ALA A 64 -7.63 14.77 -5.93
CA ALA A 64 -8.50 13.61 -5.91
C ALA A 64 -9.99 14.04 -5.91
N CYS A 65 -10.36 14.99 -5.04
CA CYS A 65 -11.72 15.55 -4.95
C CYS A 65 -12.23 16.23 -6.25
N LYS A 66 -11.39 16.46 -7.25
CA LYS A 66 -11.83 16.95 -8.58
C LYS A 66 -12.34 15.84 -9.48
N TYR A 67 -11.98 14.59 -9.20
CA TYR A 67 -12.30 13.41 -9.99
C TYR A 67 -13.41 12.58 -9.35
N TYR A 68 -13.42 12.51 -8.02
CA TYR A 68 -14.38 11.74 -7.24
C TYR A 68 -14.60 12.38 -5.86
N ASP A 69 -15.76 12.18 -5.23
CA ASP A 69 -16.01 12.67 -3.86
C ASP A 69 -15.35 11.74 -2.85
N HIS A 70 -14.11 12.07 -2.46
CA HIS A 70 -13.31 11.22 -1.59
C HIS A 70 -13.62 11.41 -0.11
N SER A 71 -13.76 10.29 0.60
CA SER A 71 -13.60 10.21 2.05
C SER A 71 -12.13 10.03 2.42
N ASP A 72 -11.84 9.99 3.72
CA ASP A 72 -10.52 9.65 4.24
C ASP A 72 -10.07 8.25 3.75
N ASP A 73 -10.98 7.27 3.79
CA ASP A 73 -10.71 5.89 3.35
C ASP A 73 -10.47 5.79 1.85
N THR A 74 -11.37 6.34 1.01
CA THR A 74 -11.21 6.19 -0.46
C THR A 74 -9.97 6.93 -0.98
N PHE A 75 -9.54 8.02 -0.32
CA PHE A 75 -8.25 8.63 -0.62
C PHE A 75 -7.06 7.74 -0.24
N LEU A 76 -7.10 7.05 0.90
CA LEU A 76 -6.09 6.04 1.26
C LEU A 76 -6.07 4.89 0.25
N TYR A 77 -7.23 4.38 -0.15
CA TYR A 77 -7.31 3.23 -1.05
C TYR A 77 -6.86 3.58 -2.47
N SER A 78 -7.10 4.80 -2.93
CA SER A 78 -6.47 5.31 -4.15
C SER A 78 -4.96 5.39 -4.01
N ARG A 79 -4.40 5.87 -2.89
CA ARG A 79 -2.93 5.87 -2.69
C ARG A 79 -2.32 4.47 -2.79
N CYS A 80 -3.04 3.42 -2.39
CA CYS A 80 -2.61 2.03 -2.55
C CYS A 80 -2.44 1.63 -4.02
N VAL A 81 -3.27 2.15 -4.93
CA VAL A 81 -3.13 1.93 -6.38
C VAL A 81 -1.76 2.43 -6.89
N ALA A 82 -1.23 3.51 -6.30
CA ALA A 82 0.09 3.99 -6.68
C ALA A 82 1.22 3.02 -6.30
N LEU A 83 1.03 2.21 -5.25
CA LEU A 83 2.01 1.22 -4.83
C LEU A 83 2.03 0.00 -5.75
N ILE A 84 0.83 -0.51 -6.06
CA ILE A 84 0.66 -1.74 -6.83
C ILE A 84 1.04 -1.57 -8.31
N ASN A 85 1.06 -0.34 -8.83
CA ASN A 85 1.53 -0.03 -10.18
C ASN A 85 3.05 0.22 -10.28
N GLY A 86 3.80 -0.03 -9.20
CA GLY A 86 5.26 -0.01 -9.22
C GLY A 86 5.89 1.39 -9.08
N ALA A 87 7.23 1.39 -8.97
CA ALA A 87 8.02 2.57 -8.60
C ALA A 87 7.84 3.77 -9.53
N ASP A 88 7.74 3.52 -10.85
CA ASP A 88 7.61 4.59 -11.83
C ASP A 88 6.22 5.24 -11.80
N TYR A 89 5.17 4.45 -11.52
CA TYR A 89 3.83 4.98 -11.35
C TYR A 89 3.74 5.77 -10.04
N TYR A 90 4.31 5.26 -8.96
CA TYR A 90 4.41 5.99 -7.69
C TYR A 90 5.09 7.37 -7.87
N LYS A 91 6.21 7.44 -8.59
CA LYS A 91 6.87 8.72 -8.91
C LYS A 91 5.96 9.66 -9.71
N LYS A 92 5.17 9.14 -10.66
CA LYS A 92 4.18 9.95 -11.39
C LYS A 92 3.08 10.48 -10.46
N ALA A 93 2.61 9.67 -9.51
CA ALA A 93 1.65 10.08 -8.49
C ALA A 93 2.20 11.21 -7.62
N GLN A 94 3.44 11.09 -7.12
CA GLN A 94 4.11 12.15 -6.36
C GLN A 94 4.22 13.47 -7.14
N GLN A 95 4.39 13.39 -8.47
CA GLN A 95 4.44 14.56 -9.35
C GLN A 95 3.06 15.11 -9.73
N GLY A 96 1.97 14.50 -9.29
CA GLY A 96 0.60 14.85 -9.67
C GLY A 96 0.26 14.53 -11.13
N LYS A 97 0.98 13.58 -11.74
CA LYS A 97 0.83 13.19 -13.16
C LYS A 97 0.01 11.90 -13.36
N ALA A 98 -0.27 11.15 -12.29
CA ALA A 98 -1.18 10.01 -12.31
C ALA A 98 -2.58 10.48 -11.90
N LYS A 99 -3.44 10.78 -12.89
CA LYS A 99 -4.78 11.34 -12.65
C LYS A 99 -5.84 10.25 -12.47
N ASP A 100 -5.65 9.17 -13.20
CA ASP A 100 -6.40 7.91 -13.14
C ASP A 100 -6.36 7.25 -11.76
N LEU A 101 -5.29 7.50 -11.00
CA LEU A 101 -5.09 7.10 -9.61
C LEU A 101 -6.32 7.34 -8.72
N TRP A 102 -6.97 8.49 -8.85
CA TRP A 102 -8.03 8.94 -7.95
C TRP A 102 -9.40 8.35 -8.26
N THR A 103 -9.50 7.48 -9.27
CA THR A 103 -10.75 6.82 -9.66
C THR A 103 -10.68 5.30 -9.50
N SER A 104 -9.66 4.83 -8.80
CA SER A 104 -9.41 3.41 -8.55
C SER A 104 -8.96 3.22 -7.11
N GLU A 105 -9.11 2.00 -6.62
CA GLU A 105 -8.84 1.62 -5.25
C GLU A 105 -8.14 0.26 -5.22
N PHE A 106 -7.28 0.04 -4.24
CA PHE A 106 -6.65 -1.25 -4.00
C PHE A 106 -6.36 -1.43 -2.50
N GLU A 107 -7.41 -1.37 -1.68
CA GLU A 107 -7.33 -1.47 -0.22
C GLU A 107 -6.60 -2.74 0.23
N ALA A 108 -6.77 -3.85 -0.50
CA ALA A 108 -6.32 -5.17 -0.08
C ALA A 108 -4.82 -5.29 0.25
N ILE A 109 -3.96 -4.43 -0.32
CA ILE A 109 -2.52 -4.44 -0.01
C ILE A 109 -2.23 -4.10 1.46
N LEU A 110 -3.09 -3.30 2.11
CA LEU A 110 -2.92 -2.89 3.50
C LEU A 110 -2.88 -4.07 4.48
N TYR A 111 -3.48 -5.20 4.10
CA TYR A 111 -3.59 -6.41 4.91
C TYR A 111 -2.49 -7.44 4.62
N VAL A 112 -1.61 -7.19 3.65
CA VAL A 112 -0.59 -8.16 3.21
C VAL A 112 0.39 -8.52 4.34
N PRO A 113 0.95 -7.56 5.12
CA PRO A 113 1.87 -7.90 6.21
C PRO A 113 1.24 -8.80 7.27
N GLN A 114 0.02 -8.44 7.72
CA GLN A 114 -0.73 -9.16 8.75
C GLN A 114 -1.10 -10.56 8.25
N ALA A 115 -1.56 -10.68 7.01
CA ALA A 115 -1.90 -11.96 6.39
C ALA A 115 -0.67 -12.89 6.27
N ALA A 116 0.48 -12.35 5.85
CA ALA A 116 1.72 -13.12 5.71
C ALA A 116 2.24 -13.60 7.07
N TRP A 117 2.21 -12.73 8.08
CA TRP A 117 2.65 -13.07 9.43
C TRP A 117 1.71 -14.08 10.09
N ALA A 118 0.39 -13.86 10.02
CA ALA A 118 -0.60 -14.79 10.57
C ALA A 118 -0.48 -16.19 9.94
N LYS A 119 -0.26 -16.23 8.63
CA LYS A 119 -0.02 -17.49 7.91
C LYS A 119 1.27 -18.18 8.39
N LYS A 120 2.35 -17.42 8.60
CA LYS A 120 3.64 -17.94 9.07
C LYS A 120 3.54 -18.57 10.47
N HIS A 121 2.75 -17.95 11.34
CA HIS A 121 2.63 -18.33 12.76
C HIS A 121 1.38 -19.17 13.08
N ASP A 122 0.57 -19.49 12.08
CA ASP A 122 -0.68 -20.25 12.20
C ASP A 122 -1.64 -19.64 13.26
N CYS A 123 -1.87 -18.33 13.16
CA CYS A 123 -2.68 -17.55 14.09
C CYS A 123 -3.60 -16.55 13.38
N ASP A 124 -4.29 -15.68 14.14
CA ASP A 124 -5.17 -14.66 13.58
C ASP A 124 -4.37 -13.43 13.10
N GLN A 125 -4.86 -12.73 12.08
CA GLN A 125 -4.25 -11.47 11.61
C GLN A 125 -4.29 -10.36 12.65
N ASN A 126 -5.30 -10.40 13.55
CA ASN A 126 -5.43 -9.46 14.65
C ASN A 126 -4.33 -9.61 15.71
N ASP A 127 -3.58 -10.71 15.69
CA ASP A 127 -2.44 -10.96 16.59
C ASP A 127 -1.12 -10.35 16.05
N TYR A 128 -1.14 -9.72 14.87
CA TYR A 128 0.05 -9.13 14.25
C TYR A 128 0.71 -8.09 15.18
N PRO A 129 1.98 -8.28 15.57
CA PRO A 129 2.56 -7.53 16.69
C PRO A 129 3.25 -6.24 16.30
N HIS A 130 3.44 -5.97 14.99
CA HIS A 130 4.20 -4.83 14.52
C HIS A 130 3.32 -3.60 14.33
N LEU A 131 3.88 -2.45 14.69
CA LEU A 131 3.28 -1.13 14.49
C LEU A 131 4.29 -0.27 13.75
N THR A 132 3.88 0.26 12.61
CA THR A 132 4.72 1.12 11.79
C THR A 132 4.95 2.47 12.48
N ALA A 133 6.11 3.08 12.22
CA ALA A 133 6.46 4.37 12.80
C ALA A 133 5.59 5.54 12.28
N LEU A 134 5.04 5.40 11.07
CA LEU A 134 4.19 6.39 10.41
C LEU A 134 2.78 5.84 10.24
N CYS A 135 1.79 6.63 10.66
CA CYS A 135 0.40 6.32 10.37
C CYS A 135 0.09 6.71 8.91
N TYR A 136 -0.32 5.75 8.08
CA TYR A 136 -0.65 6.01 6.67
C TYR A 136 -2.07 6.60 6.47
N GLU A 137 -2.86 6.66 7.53
CA GLU A 137 -4.23 7.20 7.50
C GLU A 137 -4.27 8.63 6.98
N THR A 138 -5.34 8.94 6.27
CA THR A 138 -5.52 10.25 5.64
C THR A 138 -5.45 11.38 6.68
N GLY A 139 -4.62 12.39 6.42
CA GLY A 139 -4.41 13.51 7.34
C GLY A 139 -3.29 13.30 8.37
N SER A 140 -2.71 12.09 8.47
CA SER A 140 -1.63 11.79 9.40
C SER A 140 -0.34 12.53 9.09
N ASN A 141 -0.09 12.88 7.83
CA ASN A 141 1.03 13.72 7.44
C ASN A 141 0.73 15.20 7.73
N THR A 142 0.57 15.53 9.00
CA THR A 142 0.11 16.83 9.48
C THR A 142 0.94 17.99 8.93
N GLU A 143 2.22 17.78 8.60
CA GLU A 143 3.06 18.77 7.95
C GLU A 143 2.62 19.10 6.52
N LYS A 144 2.25 18.09 5.73
CA LYS A 144 1.76 18.25 4.35
C LYS A 144 0.27 18.59 4.26
N TRP A 145 -0.42 18.62 5.40
CA TRP A 145 -1.84 19.01 5.52
C TRP A 145 -2.08 20.45 6.00
N LYS A 146 -1.01 21.17 6.35
CA LYS A 146 -1.06 22.61 6.64
C LYS A 146 -1.45 23.40 5.38
#